data_AF-A0A1J8Q9G7-F1
#
_entry.id   AF-A0A1J8Q9G7-F1
#
_cell.length_a   1.000
_cell.length_b   1.000
_cell.length_c   1.000
_cell.angle_alpha   90.00
_cell.angle_beta   90.00
_cell.angle_gamma   90.00
#
_symmetry.space_group_name_H-M   'P 1'
#
loop_
_entity.id
_entity.type
_entity.pdbx_description
1 polymer ?
#
loop_
_entity_poly.entity_id
_entity_poly.type
_entity_poly.pdbx_seq_one_letter_code
_entity_poly.pdbx_strand_id
1 'polypeptide(L)' 'MTWNGLQGFQTPIADDSFIVDGVGAFGTMHSERGLTYYEVALSGHMIPQFAPVAAFQTMQYLMGFRDTP' A
#
# COMPACT_ATOMS: atom_id res chain seq x y z
N MET A 1 -5.00 8.15 -13.84
CA MET A 1 -5.38 9.32 -13.02
C MET A 1 -4.33 10.42 -13.20
N THR A 2 -4.73 11.70 -13.18
CA THR A 2 -3.81 12.85 -13.17
C THR A 2 -3.93 13.54 -11.82
N TRP A 3 -2.83 13.74 -11.11
CA TRP A 3 -2.81 14.41 -9.81
C TRP A 3 -1.52 15.20 -9.62
N ASN A 4 -1.65 16.31 -8.91
CA ASN A 4 -0.54 17.19 -8.56
C ASN A 4 0.37 17.51 -9.77
N GLY A 5 -0.26 17.84 -10.91
CA GLY A 5 0.41 18.31 -12.13
C GLY A 5 0.86 17.24 -13.14
N LEU A 6 0.84 15.93 -12.81
CA LEU A 6 1.33 14.88 -13.71
C LEU A 6 0.35 13.71 -13.85
N GLN A 7 0.35 13.07 -15.01
CA GLN A 7 -0.49 11.90 -15.31
C GLN A 7 0.23 10.61 -14.92
N GLY A 8 -0.41 9.80 -14.07
CA GLY A 8 0.11 8.50 -13.68
C GLY A 8 1.33 8.60 -12.75
N PHE A 9 1.83 7.44 -12.35
CA PHE A 9 3.10 7.35 -11.65
C PHE A 9 4.26 7.69 -12.59
N GLN A 10 5.27 8.36 -12.07
CA GLN A 10 6.43 8.83 -12.83
C GLN A 10 7.65 7.95 -12.59
N THR A 11 7.64 7.15 -11.53
CA THR A 11 8.62 6.10 -11.29
C THR A 11 7.94 4.73 -11.29
N PRO A 12 8.64 3.66 -11.73
CA PRO A 12 8.12 2.31 -11.63
C PRO A 12 7.74 1.95 -10.19
N ILE A 13 6.67 1.18 -10.06
CA ILE A 13 6.25 0.58 -8.80
C ILE A 13 7.23 -0.58 -8.52
N ALA A 14 7.84 -0.60 -7.33
CA ALA A 14 8.81 -1.63 -6.95
C ALA A 14 8.10 -2.88 -6.40
N ASP A 15 8.48 -4.06 -6.89
CA ASP A 15 7.97 -5.34 -6.41
C ASP A 15 8.34 -5.58 -4.93
N ASP A 16 7.49 -6.33 -4.22
CA ASP A 16 7.71 -6.79 -2.83
C ASP A 16 7.98 -5.65 -1.83
N SER A 17 7.52 -4.44 -2.14
CA SER A 17 7.79 -3.22 -1.37
C SER A 17 6.81 -2.97 -0.24
N PHE A 18 5.67 -3.67 -0.20
CA PHE A 18 4.73 -3.59 0.92
C PHE A 18 5.12 -4.58 2.00
N ILE A 19 5.76 -4.10 3.07
CA ILE A 19 6.23 -4.93 4.18
C ILE A 19 5.20 -4.90 5.30
N VAL A 20 4.64 -6.06 5.64
CA VAL A 20 3.71 -6.21 6.77
C VAL A 20 4.46 -6.71 7.99
N ASP A 21 4.25 -6.05 9.14
CA ASP A 21 4.94 -6.36 10.38
C ASP A 21 4.69 -7.81 10.81
N GLY A 22 5.78 -8.54 11.09
CA GLY A 22 5.74 -9.96 11.47
C GLY A 22 5.43 -10.93 10.32
N VAL A 23 5.21 -10.44 9.10
CA VAL A 23 4.94 -11.27 7.90
C VAL A 23 6.07 -11.15 6.88
N GLY A 24 6.58 -9.93 6.66
CA GLY A 24 7.56 -9.63 5.61
C GLY A 24 6.90 -9.02 4.37
N ALA A 25 7.51 -9.20 3.20
CA ALA A 25 6.95 -8.72 1.94
C ALA A 25 5.59 -9.40 1.67
N PHE A 26 4.54 -8.59 1.55
CA PHE A 26 3.16 -9.04 1.42
C PHE A 26 2.41 -8.33 0.30
N GLY A 27 3.14 -8.07 -0.79
CA GLY A 27 2.66 -7.38 -1.98
C GLY A 27 3.51 -6.14 -2.27
N THR A 28 2.87 -5.15 -2.87
CA THR A 28 3.56 -4.01 -3.47
C THR A 28 2.91 -2.71 -3.05
N MET A 29 3.71 -1.68 -2.77
CA MET A 29 3.22 -0.33 -2.47
C MET A 29 3.97 0.72 -3.28
N HIS A 30 3.33 1.87 -3.47
CA HIS A 30 3.99 3.04 -4.05
C HIS A 30 3.40 4.31 -3.51
N SER A 31 4.25 5.25 -3.08
CA SER A 31 3.83 6.57 -2.64
C SER A 31 4.44 7.64 -3.53
N GLU A 32 3.61 8.45 -4.18
CA GLU A 32 4.07 9.48 -5.11
C GLU A 32 3.13 10.69 -5.13
N ARG A 33 3.70 11.88 -4.91
CA ARG A 33 2.98 13.16 -4.94
C ARG A 33 1.70 13.17 -4.07
N GLY A 34 1.73 12.53 -2.90
CA GLY A 34 0.62 12.48 -1.94
C GLY A 34 -0.45 11.42 -2.21
N LEU A 35 -0.25 10.54 -3.19
CA LEU A 35 -1.07 9.35 -3.40
C LEU A 35 -0.26 8.11 -3.00
N THR A 36 -0.86 7.24 -2.17
CA THR A 36 -0.29 5.93 -1.86
C THR A 36 -1.17 4.84 -2.47
N TYR A 37 -0.55 3.93 -3.21
CA TYR A 37 -1.12 2.73 -3.78
C TYR A 37 -0.64 1.50 -3.01
N TYR A 38 -1.54 0.53 -2.84
CA TYR A 38 -1.26 -0.78 -2.23
C TYR A 38 -1.84 -1.89 -3.10
N GLU A 39 -1.04 -2.91 -3.32
CA GLU A 39 -1.45 -4.22 -3.79
C GLU A 39 -1.13 -5.23 -2.69
N VAL A 40 -2.17 -5.93 -2.21
CA VAL A 40 -2.02 -6.91 -1.13
C VAL A 40 -2.02 -8.29 -1.75
N ALA A 41 -0.90 -9.00 -1.63
CA ALA A 41 -0.78 -10.36 -2.12
C ALA A 41 -1.73 -11.31 -1.37
N LEU A 42 -2.12 -12.41 -2.02
CA LEU A 42 -2.96 -13.46 -1.42
C LEU A 42 -4.31 -12.98 -0.88
N SER A 43 -4.82 -11.85 -1.40
CA SER A 43 -6.09 -11.27 -0.97
C SER A 43 -7.09 -11.15 -2.13
N GLY A 44 -8.36 -11.34 -1.81
CA GLY A 44 -9.49 -11.12 -2.72
C GLY A 44 -10.11 -9.72 -2.61
N HIS A 45 -11.34 -9.58 -3.11
CA HIS A 45 -12.11 -8.32 -3.11
C HIS A 45 -12.29 -7.69 -1.72
N MET A 46 -12.34 -8.51 -0.67
CA MET A 46 -12.49 -8.06 0.71
C MET A 46 -11.17 -8.24 1.46
N ILE A 47 -10.23 -7.31 1.31
CA ILE A 47 -8.89 -7.40 1.92
C ILE A 47 -8.95 -7.70 3.43
N PRO A 48 -9.79 -7.02 4.24
CA PRO A 48 -9.84 -7.30 5.68
C PRO A 48 -10.27 -8.74 6.02
N GLN A 49 -10.96 -9.45 5.12
CA GLN A 49 -11.36 -10.84 5.32
C GLN A 49 -10.19 -11.82 5.13
N PHE A 50 -9.33 -11.56 4.14
CA PHE A 50 -8.26 -12.49 3.74
C PHE A 50 -6.89 -12.11 4.28
N ALA A 51 -6.65 -10.81 4.48
CA ALA A 51 -5.39 -10.24 4.96
C ALA A 51 -5.67 -9.16 6.02
N PRO A 52 -6.20 -9.53 7.21
CA PRO A 52 -6.64 -8.59 8.23
C PRO A 52 -5.50 -7.70 8.76
N VAL A 53 -4.31 -8.25 8.95
CA VAL A 53 -3.14 -7.50 9.45
C VAL A 53 -2.70 -6.46 8.43
N ALA A 54 -2.60 -6.84 7.16
CA ALA A 54 -2.28 -5.92 6.07
C ALA A 54 -3.31 -4.79 5.96
N ALA A 55 -4.60 -5.11 5.99
CA ALA A 55 -5.68 -4.12 5.93
C ALA A 55 -5.61 -3.13 7.11
N PHE A 56 -5.40 -3.63 8.32
CA PHE A 56 -5.28 -2.80 9.50
C PHE A 56 -4.05 -1.90 9.45
N GLN A 57 -2.92 -2.44 9.01
CA GLN A 57 -1.69 -1.71 8.79
C GLN A 57 -1.88 -0.57 7.76
N THR A 58 -2.49 -0.83 6.60
CA THR A 58 -2.82 0.21 5.61
C THR A 58 -3.67 1.34 6.21
N MET A 59 -4.68 1.01 7.02
CA MET A 59 -5.53 2.00 7.69
C MET A 59 -4.78 2.82 8.73
N GLN A 60 -3.88 2.21 9.51
CA GLN A 60 -3.04 2.94 10.47
C GLN A 60 -2.18 3.99 9.77
N TYR A 61 -1.63 3.69 8.58
CA TYR A 61 -0.84 4.66 7.83
C TYR A 61 -1.71 5.80 7.31
N LEU A 62 -2.86 5.49 6.69
CA LEU A 62 -3.78 6.51 6.20
C LEU A 62 -4.24 7.48 7.30
N MET A 63 -4.44 6.97 8.52
CA MET A 63 -4.89 7.76 9.67
C MET A 63 -3.75 8.41 10.47
N GLY A 64 -2.48 8.21 10.09
CA GLY A 64 -1.32 8.79 10.78
C GLY A 64 -0.98 8.14 12.12
N PHE A 65 -1.43 6.91 12.36
CA PHE A 65 -1.04 6.12 13.54
C PHE A 65 0.30 5.39 13.37
N ARG A 66 0.89 5.42 12.17
CA ARG A 66 2.23 4.91 11.90
C ARG A 66 2.93 5.70 10.79
N ASP A 67 4.26 5.68 10.83
CA ASP A 67 5.12 6.50 9.96
C ASP A 67 5.38 5.90 8.58
N THR A 68 5.33 4.57 8.46
CA THR A 68 5.62 3.87 7.20
C THR A 68 4.35 3.27 6.60
N PRO A 69 4.27 3.16 5.26
CA PRO A 69 3.36 2.28 4.53
C PRO A 69 3.54 0.80 4.86
#